data_AF-A0A6V7JFK1-F1
#
_entry.id   AF-A0A6V7JFK1-F1
#
_cell.length_a   1.000
_cell.length_b   1.000
_cell.length_c   1.000
_cell.angle_alpha   90.00
_cell.angle_beta   90.00
_cell.angle_gamma   90.00
#
_symmetry.space_group_name_H-M   'P 1'
#
loop_
_entity.id
_entity.type
_entity.pdbx_description
1 polymer ?
#
loop_
_entity_poly.entity_id
_entity_poly.type
_entity_poly.pdbx_seq_one_letter_code
_entity_poly.pdbx_strand_id
1 'polypeptide(L)' 'YDELWIDGRRESAGANWTWVKNNRIINNSVVSYPEWYNGSSDKKTNCLAFARLGHDMPIVVPSDCRRGKPFLCIKT' A
#
# COMPACT_ATOMS: atom_id res chain seq x y z
N TYR A 1 9.53 -7.80 8.73
CA TYR A 1 8.16 -7.27 8.73
C TYR A 1 7.31 -8.17 7.87
N ASP A 2 6.24 -8.71 8.45
CA ASP A 2 5.23 -9.42 7.68
C ASP A 2 4.36 -8.39 6.97
N GLU A 3 4.33 -8.46 5.66
CA GLU A 3 3.57 -7.57 4.79
C GLU A 3 2.50 -8.38 4.07
N LEU A 4 1.32 -7.78 3.91
CA LEU A 4 0.21 -8.32 3.17
C LEU A 4 -0.09 -7.43 1.98
N TRP A 5 -0.08 -7.98 0.77
CA TRP A 5 -0.49 -7.22 -0.41
C TRP A 5 -1.93 -6.76 -0.28
N ILE A 6 -2.15 -5.50 -0.62
CA ILE A 6 -3.46 -4.96 -0.94
C ILE A 6 -3.47 -4.48 -2.39
N ASP A 7 -4.66 -4.38 -2.92
CA ASP A 7 -4.92 -4.13 -4.34
C ASP A 7 -4.56 -2.69 -4.79
N GLY A 8 -3.74 -1.97 -4.04
CA GLY A 8 -3.34 -0.59 -4.33
C GLY A 8 -2.03 -0.52 -5.10
N ARG A 9 -1.98 0.29 -6.15
CA ARG A 9 -0.75 0.53 -6.94
C ARG A 9 -0.65 1.96 -7.43
N ARG A 10 0.52 2.33 -7.96
CA ARG A 10 0.72 3.54 -8.76
C ARG A 10 1.60 3.21 -9.97
N GLU A 11 1.49 3.98 -11.04
CA GLU A 11 2.28 3.74 -12.26
C GLU A 11 3.76 4.14 -12.07
N SER A 12 4.02 5.22 -11.35
CA SER A 12 5.37 5.74 -11.11
C SER A 12 5.45 6.54 -9.80
N ALA A 13 6.67 6.83 -9.35
CA ALA A 13 6.88 7.68 -8.19
C ALA A 13 6.28 9.08 -8.43
N GLY A 14 5.42 9.53 -7.52
CA GLY A 14 4.68 10.79 -7.63
C GLY A 14 3.32 10.69 -8.31
N ALA A 15 2.98 9.56 -8.94
CA ALA A 15 1.62 9.31 -9.43
C ALA A 15 0.66 9.02 -8.26
N ASN A 16 -0.63 9.28 -8.51
CA ASN A 16 -1.69 8.93 -7.56
C ASN A 16 -1.76 7.42 -7.35
N TRP A 17 -2.06 7.01 -6.12
CA TRP A 17 -2.39 5.63 -5.80
C TRP A 17 -3.80 5.30 -6.32
N THR A 18 -3.98 4.11 -6.87
CA THR A 18 -5.25 3.62 -7.39
C THR A 18 -5.49 2.17 -6.97
N TRP A 19 -6.75 1.79 -6.84
CA TRP A 19 -7.16 0.39 -6.70
C TRP A 19 -7.07 -0.31 -8.06
N VAL A 20 -6.37 -1.44 -8.15
CA VAL A 20 -6.21 -2.21 -9.38
C VAL A 20 -7.55 -2.71 -9.91
N LYS A 21 -8.47 -3.12 -9.02
CA LYS A 21 -9.80 -3.63 -9.39
C LYS A 21 -10.61 -2.69 -10.28
N ASN A 22 -10.56 -1.39 -10.05
CA ASN A 22 -11.47 -0.42 -10.71
C ASN A 22 -10.83 0.92 -11.06
N ASN A 23 -9.51 1.05 -10.92
CA ASN A 23 -8.73 2.27 -11.15
C ASN A 23 -9.21 3.49 -10.35
N ARG A 24 -9.99 3.30 -9.27
CA ARG A 24 -10.39 4.42 -8.41
C ARG A 24 -9.20 4.93 -7.63
N ILE A 25 -9.07 6.25 -7.57
CA ILE A 25 -8.01 6.92 -6.80
C ILE A 25 -8.18 6.61 -5.31
N ILE A 26 -7.10 6.23 -4.67
CA ILE A 26 -7.02 6.03 -3.23
C ILE A 26 -6.72 7.39 -2.61
N ASN A 27 -7.66 7.93 -1.84
CA ASN A 27 -7.44 9.18 -1.13
C ASN A 27 -6.46 8.93 0.04
N ASN A 28 -5.26 9.49 -0.07
CA ASN A 28 -4.20 9.39 0.92
C ASN A 28 -3.96 10.72 1.68
N SER A 29 -4.83 11.72 1.50
CA SER A 29 -4.62 13.09 1.99
C SER A 29 -5.29 13.40 3.34
N VAL A 30 -6.01 12.44 3.93
CA VAL A 30 -6.72 12.65 5.19
C VAL A 30 -6.32 11.55 6.16
N VAL A 31 -6.12 11.95 7.42
CA VAL A 31 -6.03 11.11 8.63
C VAL A 31 -7.04 9.97 8.53
N SER A 32 -6.61 8.86 7.93
CA SER A 32 -7.42 7.70 7.65
C SER A 32 -6.70 6.56 8.33
N TYR A 33 -7.38 5.92 9.26
CA TYR A 33 -6.91 4.66 9.79
C TYR A 33 -7.06 3.62 8.68
N PRO A 34 -6.01 2.87 8.32
CA PRO A 34 -4.68 2.82 8.93
C PRO A 34 -3.72 3.87 8.37
N GLU A 35 -2.77 4.33 9.19
CA GLU A 35 -1.84 5.39 8.80
C GLU A 35 -0.98 5.01 7.58
N TRP A 36 -0.70 6.00 6.74
CA TRP A 36 0.25 5.85 5.65
C TRP A 36 1.66 6.03 6.19
N TYR A 37 2.56 5.16 5.75
CA TYR A 37 3.97 5.31 6.06
C TYR A 37 4.52 6.60 5.44
N ASN A 38 4.93 7.53 6.29
CA ASN A 38 5.41 8.86 5.89
C ASN A 38 6.91 8.90 5.54
N GLY A 39 7.49 7.77 5.15
CA GLY A 39 8.87 7.71 4.67
C GLY A 39 8.99 7.90 3.16
N SER A 40 10.21 8.11 2.68
CA SER A 40 10.49 8.22 1.25
C SER A 40 10.14 6.91 0.53
N SER A 41 9.14 6.95 -0.36
CA SER A 41 8.86 5.82 -1.24
C SER A 41 9.92 5.77 -2.35
N ASP A 42 10.70 4.69 -2.40
CA ASP A 42 11.66 4.47 -3.48
C ASP A 42 10.95 4.37 -4.84
N LYS A 43 11.67 4.70 -5.92
CA LYS A 43 11.17 4.60 -7.31
C LYS A 43 10.66 3.20 -7.70
N LYS A 44 11.05 2.17 -6.96
CA LYS A 44 10.67 0.76 -7.19
C LYS A 44 9.47 0.32 -6.35
N THR A 45 8.97 1.15 -5.44
CA THR A 45 7.90 0.82 -4.50
C THR A 45 6.56 1.35 -5.01
N ASN A 46 5.98 0.62 -5.96
CA ASN A 46 4.78 1.05 -6.70
C ASN A 46 3.53 0.23 -6.38
N CYS A 47 3.61 -0.71 -5.43
CA CYS A 47 2.48 -1.46 -4.91
C CYS A 47 2.30 -1.17 -3.43
N LEU A 48 1.08 -1.27 -2.91
CA LEU A 48 0.76 -1.05 -1.51
C LEU A 48 0.66 -2.36 -0.75
N ALA A 49 1.21 -2.38 0.45
CA ALA A 49 1.04 -3.47 1.38
C ALA A 49 0.60 -2.94 2.75
N PHE A 50 -0.13 -3.77 3.48
CA PHE A 50 -0.32 -3.62 4.91
C PHE A 50 0.88 -4.19 5.65
N ALA A 51 1.37 -3.45 6.64
CA ALA A 51 2.41 -3.90 7.55
C ALA A 51 2.05 -3.53 8.99
N ARG A 52 2.84 -4.06 9.93
CA ARG A 52 2.78 -3.69 11.35
C ARG A 52 4.05 -2.95 11.72
N LEU A 53 3.94 -1.73 12.23
CA LEU A 53 5.04 -1.00 12.85
C LEU A 53 5.04 -1.26 14.36
N GLY A 54 6.20 -1.54 14.96
CA GLY A 54 6.30 -1.70 16.41
C GLY A 54 5.51 -2.87 17.01
N HIS A 55 5.03 -3.82 16.19
CA HIS A 55 4.23 -5.02 16.48
C HIS A 55 2.70 -4.89 16.36
N ASP A 56 2.10 -3.73 16.66
CA ASP A 56 0.65 -3.59 16.79
C ASP A 56 0.04 -2.48 15.93
N MET A 57 0.80 -1.50 15.50
CA MET A 57 0.29 -0.38 14.72
C MET A 57 0.17 -0.74 13.23
N PRO A 58 -1.04 -0.83 12.65
CA PRO A 58 -1.19 -1.13 11.24
C PRO A 58 -0.88 0.10 10.40
N ILE A 59 -0.04 -0.10 9.39
CA ILE A 59 0.36 0.95 8.46
C ILE A 59 0.24 0.47 7.01
N VAL A 60 -0.06 1.41 6.12
CA VAL A 60 0.01 1.21 4.67
C VAL A 60 1.38 1.64 4.18
N VAL A 61 2.14 0.72 3.59
CA VAL A 61 3.51 0.94 3.10
C VAL A 61 3.59 0.77 1.59
N PRO A 62 4.40 1.60 0.90
CA PRO A 62 4.80 1.31 -0.46
C PRO A 62 5.83 0.16 -0.47
N SER A 63 5.67 -0.81 -1.36
CA SER A 63 6.50 -2.02 -1.47
C SER A 63 6.82 -2.37 -2.93
N ASP A 64 7.88 -3.14 -3.15
CA ASP A 64 8.29 -3.59 -4.49
C ASP A 64 7.35 -4.71 -4.96
N CYS A 65 6.60 -4.43 -6.02
CA CYS A 65 5.59 -5.32 -6.61
C CYS A 65 6.12 -6.72 -6.95
N ARG A 66 7.44 -6.88 -7.14
CA ARG A 66 8.07 -8.15 -7.53
C ARG A 66 8.31 -9.09 -6.34
N ARG A 67 8.06 -8.65 -5.11
CA ARG A 67 8.26 -9.47 -3.91
C ARG A 67 7.04 -10.38 -3.69
N GLY A 68 7.27 -11.69 -3.68
CA GLY A 68 6.25 -12.66 -3.28
C GLY A 68 5.86 -12.48 -1.82
N LYS A 69 4.58 -12.22 -1.54
CA LYS A 69 4.01 -12.02 -0.20
C LYS A 69 2.56 -12.52 -0.18
N PRO A 70 2.02 -12.91 0.99
CA PRO A 70 0.58 -13.14 1.14
C PRO A 70 -0.23 -11.89 0.78
N PHE A 71 -1.51 -12.07 0.45
CA PHE A 71 -2.39 -11.01 -0.01
C PHE A 71 -3.76 -11.08 0.67
N LEU A 72 -4.43 -9.94 0.78
CA LEU A 72 -5.79 -9.84 1.29
C LEU A 72 -6.79 -9.83 0.13
N CYS A 73 -7.84 -10.65 0.24
CA CYS A 73 -8.97 -10.62 -0.67
C CYS A 73 -10.21 -10.07 0.03
N ILE A 74 -10.96 -9.27 -0.70
CA ILE A 74 -12.33 -8.89 -0.34
C ILE A 74 -13.28 -9.81 -1.09
N LYS A 75 -14.14 -10.51 -0.36
CA LYS A 75 -15.23 -11.27 -0.96
C LYS A 75 -16.30 -10.29 -1.45
N THR A 76 -16.61 -10.36 -2.74
CA THR A 76 -17.76 -9.68 -3.36
C THR A 76 -18.97 -10.57 -3.43
#